data_AF-A0A6C0EE42-F1
#
_entry.id   AF-A0A6C0EE42-F1
#
_cell.length_a   1.000
_cell.length_b   1.000
_cell.length_c   1.000
_cell.angle_alpha   90.00
_cell.angle_beta   90.00
_cell.angle_gamma   90.00
#
_symmetry.space_group_name_H-M   'P 1'
#
loop_
_entity.id
_entity.type
_entity.pdbx_description
1 polymer ?
#
loop_
_entity_poly.entity_id
_entity_poly.type
_entity_poly.pdbx_seq_one_letter_code
_entity_poly.pdbx_strand_id
1 'polypeptide(L)'
;MNKFDLHDMPVAYFSDNKNADKLRTQLIKNQVLIPEEEQGNLEIIFFSEENMELINKQLILAVFKYSNKQFLIPKQSHDSLIIIMRYVFIEYARHLPYDIMNQIKELNCKVINEIFPNIITNITQKIDYLQELDCPRKLLDLPKNVNKTKNLKSVASILFSE
;
A
#
# COMPACT_ATOMS: atom_id res chain seq x y z
N MET A 1 27.27 14.93 0.66
CA MET A 1 25.86 14.71 1.08
C MET A 1 25.18 13.94 -0.03
N ASN A 2 24.66 12.74 0.23
CA ASN A 2 23.82 12.07 -0.76
C ASN A 2 22.58 12.93 -0.99
N LYS A 3 22.35 13.33 -2.24
CA LYS A 3 21.20 14.14 -2.62
C LYS A 3 19.95 13.27 -2.46
N PHE A 4 18.96 13.79 -1.76
CA PHE A 4 17.68 13.11 -1.58
C PHE A 4 16.96 13.02 -2.94
N ASP A 5 16.64 11.82 -3.40
CA ASP A 5 15.89 11.59 -4.64
C ASP A 5 14.40 11.45 -4.32
N LEU A 6 13.58 12.29 -4.96
CA LEU A 6 12.15 12.33 -4.74
C LEU A 6 11.44 11.10 -5.35
N HIS A 7 12.01 10.51 -6.40
CA HIS A 7 11.45 9.31 -7.04
C HIS A 7 11.52 8.07 -6.14
N ASP A 8 12.38 8.10 -5.11
CA ASP A 8 12.47 7.04 -4.12
C ASP A 8 11.37 7.13 -3.04
N MET A 9 10.58 8.22 -3.00
CA MET A 9 9.53 8.43 -1.99
C MET A 9 8.44 7.36 -1.98
N PRO A 10 7.85 6.97 -3.14
CA PRO A 10 6.90 5.87 -3.18
C PRO A 10 7.53 4.56 -2.66
N VAL A 11 8.77 4.26 -3.08
CA VAL A 11 9.46 3.01 -2.69
C VAL A 11 9.77 2.99 -1.20
N ALA A 12 10.31 4.08 -0.65
CA ALA A 12 10.61 4.23 0.77
C ALA A 12 9.36 4.17 1.64
N TYR A 13 8.20 4.55 1.10
CA TYR A 13 6.95 4.48 1.82
C TYR A 13 6.34 3.08 1.84
N PHE A 14 6.44 2.33 0.74
CA PHE A 14 5.75 1.05 0.57
C PHE A 14 6.59 -0.19 0.88
N SER A 15 7.90 -0.05 1.11
CA SER A 15 8.78 -1.17 1.45
C SER A 15 9.20 -1.17 2.93
N ASP A 16 9.02 -2.29 3.62
CA ASP A 16 9.44 -2.48 5.01
C ASP A 16 10.84 -3.10 5.07
N ASN A 17 11.85 -2.31 4.69
CA ASN A 17 13.24 -2.71 4.79
C ASN A 17 14.09 -1.62 5.47
N LYS A 18 15.26 -2.01 5.98
CA LYS A 18 16.17 -1.12 6.73
C LYS A 18 16.62 0.11 5.92
N ASN A 19 16.57 0.07 4.59
CA ASN A 19 16.94 1.21 3.74
C ASN A 19 15.79 2.20 3.62
N ALA A 20 14.55 1.71 3.49
CA ALA A 20 13.33 2.52 3.52
C ALA A 20 13.20 3.26 4.86
N ASP A 21 13.48 2.59 5.99
CA ASP A 21 13.44 3.23 7.32
C ASP A 21 14.48 4.35 7.47
N LYS A 22 15.67 4.18 6.89
CA LYS A 22 16.69 5.24 6.86
C LYS A 22 16.24 6.43 6.03
N LEU A 23 15.60 6.19 4.88
CA LEU A 23 15.05 7.24 4.02
C LEU A 23 13.92 8.00 4.74
N ARG A 24 12.96 7.30 5.35
CA ARG A 24 11.91 7.88 6.20
C ARG A 24 12.50 8.73 7.32
N THR A 25 13.52 8.22 8.01
CA THR A 25 14.19 8.94 9.11
C THR A 25 14.93 10.19 8.62
N GLN A 26 15.59 10.13 7.46
CA GLN A 26 16.23 11.29 6.85
C GLN A 26 15.21 12.35 6.44
N LEU A 27 14.04 11.94 5.94
CA LEU A 27 12.95 12.82 5.57
C LEU A 27 12.30 13.52 6.77
N ILE A 28 12.03 12.78 7.84
CA ILE A 28 11.51 13.33 9.10
C ILE A 28 12.53 14.31 9.71
N LYS A 29 13.83 13.98 9.68
CA LYS A 29 14.90 14.86 10.17
C LYS A 29 15.12 16.09 9.30
N ASN A 30 14.92 15.97 7.99
CA ASN A 30 14.96 17.07 7.04
C ASN A 30 13.57 17.73 6.88
N GLN A 31 12.67 17.59 7.87
CA GLN A 31 11.54 18.50 7.99
C GLN A 31 12.09 19.91 7.93
N VAL A 32 12.01 20.52 6.75
CA VAL A 32 12.16 21.94 6.61
C VAL A 32 11.00 22.47 7.43
N LEU A 33 11.29 22.91 8.66
CA LEU A 33 10.54 23.97 9.29
C LEU A 33 10.68 25.14 8.33
N ILE A 34 9.87 25.15 7.26
CA ILE A 34 9.74 26.34 6.43
C ILE A 34 9.27 27.38 7.44
N PRO A 35 10.04 28.46 7.68
CA PRO A 35 9.60 29.49 8.60
C PRO A 35 8.18 29.89 8.23
N GLU A 36 7.28 30.03 9.21
CA GLU A 36 5.86 30.35 8.97
C GLU A 36 5.68 31.56 8.04
N GLU A 37 6.68 32.44 7.99
CA GLU A 37 6.73 33.67 7.19
C GLU A 37 6.85 33.45 5.67
N GLU A 38 7.29 32.27 5.20
CA GLU A 38 7.41 31.93 3.77
C GLU A 38 6.35 30.92 3.28
N GLN A 39 5.44 30.46 4.16
CA GLN A 39 4.42 29.48 3.80
C GLN A 39 3.23 30.16 3.12
N GLY A 40 2.89 29.72 1.91
CA GLY A 40 1.67 30.15 1.26
C GLY A 40 0.42 29.54 1.92
N ASN A 41 -0.73 30.17 1.68
CA ASN A 41 -2.02 29.71 2.20
C ASN A 41 -2.35 28.27 1.76
N LEU A 42 -1.84 27.83 0.60
CA LEU A 42 -2.08 26.48 0.09
C LEU A 42 -1.34 25.43 0.93
N GLU A 43 -0.06 25.68 1.23
CA GLU A 43 0.80 24.81 2.03
C GLU A 43 0.19 24.60 3.43
N ILE A 44 -0.16 25.70 4.09
CA ILE A 44 -0.69 25.70 5.46
C ILE A 44 -1.98 24.86 5.54
N ILE A 45 -2.91 25.09 4.62
CA ILE A 45 -4.20 24.39 4.64
C ILE A 45 -4.03 22.93 4.21
N PHE A 46 -3.18 22.65 3.22
CA PHE A 46 -2.98 21.29 2.74
C PHE A 46 -2.34 20.39 3.80
N PHE A 47 -1.34 20.89 4.52
CA PHE A 47 -0.66 20.14 5.59
C PHE A 47 -1.31 20.29 6.98
N SER A 48 -2.49 20.92 7.07
CA SER A 48 -3.21 21.09 8.33
C SER A 48 -3.71 19.75 8.89
N GLU A 49 -3.80 19.64 10.22
CA GLU A 49 -4.32 18.44 10.89
C GLU A 49 -5.75 18.11 10.47
N GLU A 50 -6.58 19.12 10.24
CA GLU A 50 -7.95 18.96 9.77
C GLU A 50 -7.99 18.35 8.37
N ASN A 51 -7.10 18.77 7.47
CA ASN A 51 -7.02 18.20 6.14
C ASN A 51 -6.50 16.75 6.16
N MET A 52 -5.54 16.45 7.02
CA MET A 52 -5.05 15.07 7.22
C MET A 52 -6.15 14.14 7.77
N GLU A 53 -6.96 14.63 8.71
CA GLU A 53 -8.10 13.89 9.23
C GLU A 53 -9.18 13.70 8.14
N LEU A 54 -9.38 14.70 7.29
CA LEU A 54 -10.29 14.61 6.14
C LEU A 54 -9.84 13.54 5.14
N ILE A 55 -8.56 13.52 4.77
CA ILE A 55 -7.98 12.51 3.88
C ILE A 55 -8.16 11.11 4.49
N ASN A 56 -7.86 10.93 5.78
CA ASN A 56 -8.07 9.66 6.48
C ASN A 56 -9.53 9.20 6.42
N LYS A 57 -10.48 10.09 6.73
CA LYS A 57 -11.92 9.77 6.66
C LYS A 57 -12.34 9.38 5.24
N GLN A 58 -11.90 10.14 4.24
CA GLN A 58 -12.19 9.83 2.84
C GLN A 58 -11.63 8.47 2.42
N LEU A 59 -10.42 8.14 2.85
CA LEU A 59 -9.78 6.86 2.58
C LEU A 59 -10.53 5.70 3.24
N ILE A 60 -10.91 5.82 4.52
CA ILE A 60 -11.72 4.83 5.24
C ILE A 60 -13.05 4.60 4.51
N LEU A 61 -13.74 5.68 4.11
CA LEU A 61 -15.00 5.58 3.38
C LEU A 61 -14.82 4.95 1.98
N ALA A 62 -13.73 5.29 1.28
CA ALA A 62 -13.43 4.71 -0.03
C ALA A 62 -13.23 3.20 0.06
N VAL A 63 -12.45 2.72 1.04
CA VAL A 63 -12.22 1.29 1.25
C VAL A 63 -13.49 0.59 1.71
N PHE A 64 -14.25 1.20 2.63
CA PHE A 64 -15.51 0.64 3.10
C PHE A 64 -16.54 0.50 1.96
N LYS A 65 -16.60 1.48 1.06
CA LYS A 65 -17.47 1.43 -0.13
C LYS A 65 -16.99 0.39 -1.13
N TYR A 66 -15.69 0.36 -1.43
CA TYR A 66 -15.09 -0.59 -2.38
C TYR A 66 -15.26 -2.04 -1.94
N SER A 67 -15.13 -2.30 -0.64
CA SER A 67 -15.30 -3.63 -0.04
C SER A 67 -16.77 -4.04 0.17
N ASN A 68 -17.74 -3.31 -0.37
CA ASN A 68 -19.18 -3.55 -0.14
C ASN A 68 -19.53 -3.64 1.36
N LYS A 69 -18.98 -2.72 2.16
CA LYS A 69 -19.18 -2.61 3.63
C LYS A 69 -18.58 -3.76 4.45
N GLN A 70 -17.62 -4.50 3.91
CA GLN A 70 -17.00 -5.63 4.60
C GLN A 70 -15.80 -5.20 5.47
N PHE A 71 -15.00 -4.24 5.01
CA PHE A 71 -13.76 -3.86 5.68
C PHE A 71 -13.81 -2.43 6.21
N LEU A 72 -13.62 -2.29 7.52
CA LEU A 72 -13.38 -1.01 8.18
C LEU A 72 -11.91 -0.93 8.59
N ILE A 73 -11.16 -0.06 7.91
CA ILE A 73 -9.73 0.15 8.21
C ILE A 73 -9.54 1.17 9.33
N PRO A 74 -8.48 1.03 10.14
CA PRO A 74 -8.08 2.07 11.07
C PRO A 74 -7.50 3.30 10.32
N LYS A 75 -7.38 4.41 11.04
CA LYS A 75 -6.66 5.60 10.57
C LYS A 75 -5.19 5.25 10.29
N GLN A 76 -4.63 5.85 9.25
CA GLN A 76 -3.21 5.70 8.93
C GLN A 76 -2.38 6.61 9.84
N SER A 77 -1.14 6.23 10.12
CA SER A 77 -0.23 7.05 10.94
C SER A 77 0.05 8.40 10.27
N HIS A 78 0.16 9.43 11.09
CA HIS A 78 0.44 10.81 10.65
C HIS A 78 1.76 10.90 9.87
N ASP A 79 2.84 10.31 10.40
CA ASP A 79 4.16 10.29 9.76
C ASP A 79 4.16 9.60 8.40
N SER A 80 3.30 8.59 8.24
CA SER A 80 3.15 7.89 6.98
C SER A 80 2.39 8.75 5.96
N LEU A 81 1.28 9.36 6.39
CA LEU A 81 0.46 10.17 5.51
C LEU A 81 1.18 11.44 5.04
N ILE A 82 1.92 12.11 5.93
CA ILE A 82 2.65 13.35 5.61
C ILE A 82 3.69 13.13 4.51
N ILE A 83 4.32 11.94 4.45
CA ILE A 83 5.31 11.58 3.42
C ILE A 83 4.64 11.60 2.04
N ILE A 84 3.49 10.93 1.90
CA ILE A 84 2.77 10.88 0.63
C ILE A 84 2.19 12.24 0.27
N MET A 85 1.63 12.95 1.24
CA MET A 85 1.15 14.30 1.03
C MET A 85 2.25 15.20 0.50
N ARG A 86 3.47 15.12 1.04
CA ARG A 86 4.63 15.85 0.52
C ARG A 86 4.99 15.46 -0.90
N TYR A 87 5.04 14.16 -1.19
CA TYR A 87 5.28 13.67 -2.54
C TYR A 87 4.25 14.26 -3.54
N VAL A 88 2.97 14.13 -3.23
CA VAL A 88 1.88 14.65 -4.08
C VAL A 88 1.93 16.17 -4.19
N PHE A 89 2.25 16.86 -3.11
CA PHE A 89 2.38 18.32 -3.11
C PHE A 89 3.50 18.78 -4.04
N ILE A 90 4.70 18.21 -3.93
CA ILE A 90 5.84 18.60 -4.76
C ILE A 90 5.57 18.30 -6.24
N GLU A 91 4.95 17.15 -6.53
CA GLU A 91 4.72 16.71 -7.91
C GLU A 91 3.56 17.46 -8.59
N TYR A 92 2.47 17.73 -7.86
CA TYR A 92 1.19 18.15 -8.46
C TYR A 92 0.68 19.52 -7.99
N ALA A 93 1.29 20.17 -6.98
CA ALA A 93 0.81 21.48 -6.54
C ALA A 93 1.02 22.54 -7.63
N ARG A 94 -0.02 23.33 -7.88
CA ARG A 94 -0.03 24.39 -8.89
C ARG A 94 0.40 25.75 -8.35
N HIS A 95 0.40 25.91 -7.02
CA HIS A 95 0.73 27.14 -6.30
C HIS A 95 0.02 28.39 -6.84
N LEU A 96 -1.24 28.24 -7.27
CA LEU A 96 -2.02 29.39 -7.72
C LEU A 96 -2.51 30.18 -6.49
N PRO A 97 -2.46 31.52 -6.49
CA PRO A 97 -2.87 32.34 -5.35
C PRO A 97 -4.40 32.39 -5.17
N TYR A 98 -5.16 31.85 -6.12
CA TYR A 98 -6.62 31.78 -6.13
C TYR A 98 -7.09 30.34 -6.20
N ASP A 99 -8.37 30.13 -5.89
CA ASP A 99 -9.02 28.82 -5.94
C ASP A 99 -8.32 27.73 -5.11
N ILE A 100 -7.82 28.13 -3.93
CA ILE A 100 -7.09 27.28 -3.00
C ILE A 100 -7.92 26.03 -2.62
N MET A 101 -9.23 26.20 -2.46
CA MET A 101 -10.13 25.10 -2.10
C MET A 101 -10.16 23.99 -3.16
N ASN A 102 -10.24 24.33 -4.44
CA ASN A 102 -10.24 23.30 -5.48
C ASN A 102 -8.85 22.68 -5.66
N GLN A 103 -7.78 23.46 -5.52
CA GLN A 103 -6.41 22.92 -5.50
C GLN A 103 -6.24 21.88 -4.39
N ILE A 104 -6.72 22.15 -3.17
CA ILE A 104 -6.68 21.20 -2.05
C ILE A 104 -7.50 19.94 -2.37
N LYS A 105 -8.70 20.09 -2.94
CA LYS A 105 -9.52 18.93 -3.33
C LYS A 105 -8.81 18.07 -4.36
N GLU A 106 -8.20 18.67 -5.38
CA GLU A 106 -7.44 17.96 -6.41
C GLU A 106 -6.26 17.20 -5.78
N LEU A 107 -5.47 17.87 -4.94
CA LEU A 107 -4.35 17.26 -4.23
C LEU A 107 -4.80 16.11 -3.33
N ASN A 108 -5.85 16.30 -2.52
CA ASN A 108 -6.40 15.24 -1.66
C ASN A 108 -6.85 14.02 -2.48
N CYS A 109 -7.50 14.23 -3.63
CA CYS A 109 -7.85 13.14 -4.53
C CYS A 109 -6.63 12.40 -5.05
N LYS A 110 -5.54 13.11 -5.39
CA LYS A 110 -4.28 12.48 -5.80
C LYS A 110 -3.67 11.65 -4.66
N VAL A 111 -3.62 12.20 -3.44
CA VAL A 111 -3.14 11.46 -2.26
C VAL A 111 -3.92 10.14 -2.09
N ILE A 112 -5.25 10.19 -2.16
CA ILE A 112 -6.07 8.98 -2.00
C ILE A 112 -5.79 7.98 -3.13
N ASN A 113 -5.68 8.43 -4.38
CA ASN A 113 -5.43 7.54 -5.51
C ASN A 113 -4.07 6.82 -5.42
N GLU A 114 -3.05 7.48 -4.88
CA GLU A 114 -1.73 6.86 -4.66
C GLU A 114 -1.78 5.78 -3.56
N ILE A 115 -2.53 6.03 -2.48
CA ILE A 115 -2.54 5.14 -1.30
C ILE A 115 -3.49 3.95 -1.49
N PHE A 116 -4.63 4.20 -2.13
CA PHE A 116 -5.76 3.27 -2.21
C PHE A 116 -5.39 1.86 -2.72
N PRO A 117 -4.73 1.66 -3.88
CA PRO A 117 -4.46 0.32 -4.39
C PRO A 117 -3.58 -0.52 -3.45
N ASN A 118 -2.62 0.12 -2.79
CA ASN A 118 -1.75 -0.57 -1.86
C ASN A 118 -2.50 -0.98 -0.57
N ILE A 119 -3.39 -0.14 -0.06
CA ILE A 119 -4.23 -0.51 1.09
C ILE A 119 -5.06 -1.75 0.77
N ILE A 120 -5.70 -1.80 -0.39
CA ILE A 120 -6.49 -2.98 -0.79
C ILE A 120 -5.60 -4.23 -0.83
N THR A 121 -4.41 -4.11 -1.43
CA THR A 121 -3.45 -5.21 -1.51
C THR A 121 -3.03 -5.70 -0.12
N ASN A 122 -2.71 -4.78 0.80
CA ASN A 122 -2.32 -5.10 2.17
C ASN A 122 -3.46 -5.75 2.97
N ILE A 123 -4.71 -5.30 2.77
CA ILE A 123 -5.88 -5.90 3.41
C ILE A 123 -6.04 -7.35 2.93
N THR A 124 -6.00 -7.59 1.61
CA THR A 124 -6.10 -8.93 1.04
C THR A 124 -5.01 -9.85 1.60
N GLN A 125 -3.75 -9.41 1.56
CA GLN A 125 -2.63 -10.16 2.13
C GLN A 125 -2.82 -10.46 3.62
N LYS A 126 -3.33 -9.49 4.39
CA LYS A 126 -3.56 -9.68 5.82
C LYS A 126 -4.66 -10.72 6.08
N ILE A 127 -5.72 -10.71 5.29
CA ILE A 127 -6.80 -11.69 5.40
C ILE A 127 -6.30 -13.07 5.03
N ASP A 128 -5.60 -13.21 3.90
CA ASP A 128 -5.04 -14.48 3.44
C ASP A 128 -4.09 -15.05 4.50
N TYR A 129 -3.23 -14.21 5.08
CA TYR A 129 -2.34 -14.60 6.18
C TYR A 129 -3.11 -15.12 7.40
N LEU A 130 -4.18 -14.43 7.82
CA LEU A 130 -4.99 -14.88 8.96
C LEU A 130 -5.68 -16.23 8.66
N GLN A 131 -6.18 -16.41 7.44
CA GLN A 131 -6.77 -17.68 7.00
C GLN A 131 -5.75 -18.82 6.98
N GLU A 132 -4.52 -18.55 6.54
CA GLU A 132 -3.42 -19.52 6.54
C GLU A 132 -2.98 -19.92 7.96
N LEU A 133 -3.05 -19.01 8.94
CA LEU A 133 -2.73 -19.33 10.33
C LEU A 133 -3.72 -20.31 10.96
N ASP A 134 -5.01 -20.14 10.67
CA ASP A 134 -6.08 -20.99 11.21
C ASP A 134 -6.18 -22.34 10.49
N CYS A 135 -5.71 -22.41 9.25
CA CYS A 135 -5.78 -23.61 8.41
C CYS A 135 -4.55 -24.51 8.61
N PRO A 136 -4.72 -25.84 8.76
CA PRO A 136 -3.58 -26.74 8.74
C PRO A 136 -2.86 -26.63 7.40
N ARG A 137 -1.52 -26.56 7.44
CA ARG A 137 -0.69 -26.46 6.23
C ARG A 137 -1.05 -27.56 5.24
N LYS A 138 -1.46 -27.17 4.04
CA LYS A 138 -1.68 -28.11 2.94
C LYS A 138 -0.35 -28.72 2.55
N LEU A 139 -0.24 -30.04 2.70
CA LEU A 139 0.95 -30.76 2.24
C LEU A 139 1.04 -30.68 0.72
N LEU A 140 2.26 -30.58 0.21
CA LEU A 140 2.50 -30.73 -1.23
C LEU A 140 2.17 -32.17 -1.62
N ASP A 141 1.46 -32.33 -2.73
CA ASP A 141 1.24 -33.65 -3.33
C ASP A 141 2.60 -34.30 -3.64
N LEU A 142 2.71 -35.59 -3.38
CA LEU A 142 3.89 -36.36 -3.78
C LEU A 142 4.06 -36.28 -5.30
N PRO A 143 5.31 -36.26 -5.81
CA PRO A 143 5.57 -36.24 -7.24
C PRO A 143 4.92 -37.46 -7.88
N LYS A 144 4.01 -37.21 -8.84
CA LYS A 144 3.38 -38.28 -9.61
C LYS A 144 4.28 -38.63 -10.78
N ASN A 145 4.61 -39.91 -10.90
CA ASN A 145 5.30 -40.41 -12.08
C ASN A 145 4.39 -40.23 -13.31
N VAL A 146 4.85 -39.43 -14.28
CA VAL A 146 4.15 -39.15 -15.54
C VAL A 146 4.53 -40.11 -16.68
N ASN A 147 5.52 -40.99 -16.45
CA ASN A 147 5.86 -42.01 -17.44
C ASN A 147 4.73 -43.01 -17.58
N LYS A 148 4.28 -43.23 -18.82
CA LYS A 148 3.45 -44.38 -19.18
C LYS A 148 4.33 -45.64 -19.18
N THR A 149 4.55 -46.23 -18.01
CA THR A 149 5.07 -47.59 -17.95
C THR A 149 3.97 -48.56 -18.36
N LYS A 150 4.24 -49.40 -19.37
CA LYS A 150 3.38 -50.54 -19.70
C LYS A 150 3.54 -51.57 -18.57
N ASN A 151 2.69 -51.53 -17.56
CA ASN A 151 2.59 -52.60 -16.59
C ASN A 151 1.91 -53.79 -17.28
N LEU A 152 2.73 -54.76 -17.70
CA LEU A 152 2.24 -56.02 -18.24
C LEU A 152 1.69 -56.86 -17.08
N LYS A 153 0.52 -57.48 -17.29
CA LYS A 153 -0.07 -58.41 -16.32
C LYS A 153 0.84 -59.63 -16.17
N SER A 154 0.96 -60.14 -14.94
CA SER A 154 1.68 -61.40 -14.68
C SER A 154 1.01 -62.55 -15.43
N VAL A 155 1.80 -63.49 -15.94
CA VAL A 155 1.29 -64.67 -16.67
C VAL A 155 0.28 -65.46 -15.84
N ALA A 156 0.49 -65.57 -14.52
CA ALA A 156 -0.46 -66.21 -13.61
C ALA A 156 -1.85 -65.56 -13.63
N SER A 157 -1.92 -64.23 -13.71
CA SER A 157 -3.20 -63.51 -13.77
C SER A 157 -3.95 -63.65 -15.10
N ILE A 158 -3.28 -64.13 -16.15
CA ILE A 158 -3.88 -64.42 -17.46
C ILE A 158 -4.34 -65.89 -17.51
N LEU A 159 -3.60 -66.79 -16.87
CA LEU A 159 -3.89 -68.22 -16.86
C LEU A 159 -5.07 -68.59 -15.92
N PHE A 160 -5.32 -67.79 -14.89
CA PHE A 160 -6.37 -68.06 -13.88
C PHE A 160 -7.56 -67.08 -13.94
N SER A 161 -7.71 -66.32 -15.03
CA SER A 161 -8.92 -65.53 -15.28
C SER A 161 -9.92 -66.36 -16.07
N GLU A 162 -10.92 -66.92 -15.38
CA GLU A 162 -12.11 -67.57 -15.95
C GLU A 162 -13.07 -66.55 -16.59
#